data_AF-A0A662TD81-F1
#
_entry.id   AF-A0A662TD81-F1
#
_cell.length_a   1.000
_cell.length_b   1.000
_cell.length_c   1.000
_cell.angle_alpha   90.00
_cell.angle_beta   90.00
_cell.angle_gamma   90.00
#
_symmetry.space_group_name_H-M   'P 1'
#
loop_
_entity.id
_entity.type
_entity.pdbx_description
1 polymer ?
#
loop_
_entity_poly.entity_id
_entity_poly.type
_entity_poly.pdbx_seq_one_letter_code
_entity_poly.pdbx_strand_id
1 'polypeptide(L)'
;MPPYYFLKTKLVMHWGVICRAVPFSKSRPSIYFPPPSTLIGALAYPLLRQTGTPEILQKETFVSSADLLLNFIKSVHLKPRYAYAVKSDISRVYWVHHARREAKSDAVALEKVYTFPIPSVEYPEMDVIFLVDASSAERSLGSNWRKKLVSACWSIVRVGQKECIVSAENVKMQEAQEIGCDCIEISYYAPLEAIERIMPGDETEYQIIEYYNPWLSGIGDYAGAHRTSYIIPFSEKKLTPTVVKAEVSEDGVVFSDGEDVIVTCRRWLI
;
A
#
# COMPACT_ATOMS: atom_id res chain seq x y z
N MET A 1 25.29 0.36 11.73
CA MET A 1 24.40 -0.16 10.67
C MET A 1 23.61 1.02 10.13
N PRO A 2 23.31 1.09 8.82
CA PRO A 2 22.37 2.09 8.34
C PRO A 2 21.05 1.91 9.10
N PRO A 3 20.40 3.00 9.52
CA PRO A 3 19.18 2.90 10.33
C PRO A 3 18.02 2.28 9.53
N TYR A 4 18.08 2.30 8.20
CA TYR A 4 16.97 1.90 7.33
C TYR A 4 17.33 0.82 6.31
N TYR A 5 16.32 0.03 5.96
CA TYR A 5 16.38 -0.98 4.91
C TYR A 5 15.16 -0.87 4.00
N PHE A 6 15.35 -1.10 2.70
CA PHE A 6 14.27 -1.40 1.77
C PHE A 6 13.97 -2.89 1.81
N LEU A 7 12.76 -3.22 2.24
CA LEU A 7 12.17 -4.53 2.00
C LEU A 7 11.34 -4.43 0.72
N LYS A 8 11.89 -4.97 -0.37
CA LYS A 8 11.36 -4.88 -1.73
C LYS A 8 10.66 -6.19 -2.05
N THR A 9 9.45 -6.13 -2.58
CA THR A 9 8.73 -7.32 -3.05
C THR A 9 8.06 -7.04 -4.39
N LYS A 10 8.19 -7.97 -5.33
CA LYS A 10 7.42 -8.01 -6.57
C LYS A 10 6.26 -8.98 -6.39
N LEU A 11 5.04 -8.48 -6.58
CA LEU A 11 3.80 -9.25 -6.44
C LEU A 11 3.12 -9.38 -7.81
N VAL A 12 2.87 -10.61 -8.25
CA VAL A 12 2.06 -10.92 -9.42
C VAL A 12 0.61 -11.06 -8.98
N MET A 13 -0.30 -10.34 -9.63
CA MET A 13 -1.72 -10.40 -9.34
C MET A 13 -2.42 -11.40 -10.25
N HIS A 14 -3.31 -12.21 -9.68
CA HIS A 14 -4.00 -13.27 -10.44
C HIS A 14 -5.13 -12.74 -11.30
N TRP A 15 -5.81 -11.68 -10.86
CA TRP A 15 -6.93 -11.10 -11.61
C TRP A 15 -7.18 -9.62 -11.31
N GLY A 16 -6.87 -9.17 -10.09
CA GLY A 16 -7.16 -7.81 -9.67
C GLY A 16 -7.15 -7.57 -8.17
N VAL A 17 -7.61 -6.39 -7.78
CA VAL A 17 -7.65 -5.93 -6.39
C VAL A 17 -9.02 -5.37 -6.01
N ILE A 18 -9.33 -5.48 -4.72
CA ILE A 18 -10.50 -4.89 -4.11
C ILE A 18 -10.05 -4.18 -2.84
N CYS A 19 -9.91 -2.86 -2.93
CA CYS A 19 -9.54 -1.98 -1.84
C CYS A 19 -10.67 -0.98 -1.64
N ARG A 20 -11.58 -1.24 -0.68
CA ARG A 20 -12.81 -0.45 -0.56
C ARG A 20 -12.50 0.95 -0.04
N ALA A 21 -13.04 1.97 -0.68
CA ALA A 21 -13.02 3.32 -0.12
C ALA A 21 -14.03 3.41 1.04
N VAL A 22 -13.58 3.97 2.16
CA VAL A 22 -14.38 4.24 3.36
C VAL A 22 -14.65 5.76 3.40
N PRO A 23 -15.76 6.24 3.98
CA PRO A 23 -16.91 5.50 4.50
C PRO A 23 -17.67 4.74 3.41
N PHE A 24 -18.29 3.62 3.78
CA PHE A 24 -19.08 2.82 2.84
C PHE A 24 -20.43 3.48 2.59
N SER A 25 -20.79 3.64 1.31
CA SER A 25 -22.18 3.85 0.91
C SER A 25 -22.85 2.49 0.62
N LYS A 26 -24.09 2.50 0.13
CA LYS A 26 -24.74 1.28 -0.40
C LYS A 26 -23.90 0.67 -1.53
N SER A 27 -23.39 1.51 -2.42
CA SER A 27 -22.36 1.15 -3.39
C SER A 27 -21.00 1.20 -2.71
N ARG A 28 -20.16 0.21 -2.99
CA ARG A 28 -18.84 0.09 -2.33
C ARG A 28 -17.75 0.33 -3.36
N PRO A 29 -17.35 1.59 -3.60
CA PRO A 29 -16.32 1.90 -4.57
C PRO A 29 -14.98 1.28 -4.17
N SER A 30 -14.15 0.97 -5.16
CA SER A 30 -12.82 0.41 -4.96
C SER A 30 -11.75 1.38 -5.47
N ILE A 31 -10.70 1.55 -4.68
CA ILE A 31 -9.54 2.34 -5.07
C ILE A 31 -8.67 1.51 -6.02
N TYR A 32 -8.06 2.19 -6.99
CA TYR A 32 -7.36 1.56 -8.13
C TYR A 32 -6.05 0.90 -7.72
N PHE A 33 -5.26 1.59 -6.90
CA PHE A 33 -4.00 1.08 -6.38
C PHE A 33 -4.14 0.80 -4.88
N PRO A 34 -3.58 -0.32 -4.37
CA PRO A 34 -3.63 -0.63 -2.95
C PRO A 34 -3.02 0.50 -2.10
N PRO A 35 -3.73 0.99 -1.05
CA PRO A 35 -3.19 1.99 -0.15
C PRO A 35 -2.06 1.42 0.72
N PRO A 36 -1.20 2.29 1.31
CA PRO A 36 -0.14 1.86 2.22
C PRO A 36 -0.64 0.93 3.33
N SER A 37 -1.77 1.26 3.96
CA SER A 37 -2.37 0.46 5.03
C SER A 37 -2.74 -0.96 4.58
N THR A 38 -3.18 -1.13 3.34
CA THR A 38 -3.51 -2.45 2.77
C THR A 38 -2.25 -3.26 2.49
N LEU A 39 -1.17 -2.63 2.01
CA LEU A 39 0.11 -3.28 1.79
C LEU A 39 0.77 -3.69 3.13
N ILE A 40 0.68 -2.86 4.16
CA ILE A 40 1.10 -3.21 5.52
C ILE A 40 0.28 -4.39 6.04
N GLY A 41 -1.04 -4.37 5.85
CA GLY A 41 -1.91 -5.50 6.20
C GLY A 41 -1.55 -6.80 5.47
N ALA A 42 -1.16 -6.70 4.19
CA ALA A 42 -0.73 -7.85 3.40
C ALA A 42 0.55 -8.49 3.95
N LEU A 43 1.52 -7.68 4.41
CA LEU A 43 2.74 -8.15 5.08
C LEU A 43 2.49 -8.65 6.51
N ALA A 44 1.62 -7.96 7.25
CA ALA A 44 1.26 -8.32 8.62
C ALA A 44 0.62 -9.71 8.69
N TYR A 45 -0.24 -10.06 7.73
CA TYR A 45 -0.97 -11.32 7.72
C TYR A 45 -0.07 -12.57 7.87
N PRO A 46 0.94 -12.80 7.01
CA PRO A 46 1.86 -13.91 7.19
C PRO A 46 2.80 -13.73 8.38
N LEU A 47 3.30 -12.51 8.62
CA LEU A 47 4.27 -12.24 9.70
C LEU A 47 3.69 -12.58 11.08
N LEU A 48 2.45 -12.16 11.34
CA LEU A 48 1.80 -12.31 12.63
C LEU A 48 1.24 -13.72 12.85
N ARG A 49 0.94 -14.45 11.77
CA ARG A 49 0.64 -15.87 11.85
C ARG A 49 1.84 -16.70 12.31
N GLN A 50 3.06 -16.33 11.87
CA GLN A 50 4.28 -16.99 12.34
C GLN A 50 4.49 -16.80 13.85
N THR A 51 3.99 -15.71 14.43
CA THR A 51 4.09 -15.39 15.87
C THR A 51 2.86 -15.77 16.68
N GLY A 52 1.82 -16.35 16.06
CA GLY A 52 0.57 -16.70 16.73
C GLY A 52 -0.28 -15.48 17.15
N THR A 53 -0.02 -14.31 16.60
CA THR A 53 -0.75 -13.08 16.91
C THR A 53 -2.06 -13.04 16.12
N PRO A 54 -3.23 -12.79 16.75
CA PRO A 54 -4.50 -12.75 16.05
C PRO A 54 -4.60 -11.52 15.14
N GLU A 55 -5.42 -11.60 14.08
CA GLU A 55 -5.59 -10.51 13.10
C GLU A 55 -6.19 -9.24 13.73
N ILE A 56 -6.99 -9.40 14.79
CA ILE A 56 -7.61 -8.31 15.55
C ILE A 56 -7.12 -8.39 16.99
N LEU A 57 -6.64 -7.26 17.52
CA LEU A 57 -6.25 -7.12 18.92
C LEU A 57 -7.40 -6.47 19.69
N GLN A 58 -7.73 -7.02 20.85
CA GLN A 58 -8.64 -6.40 21.79
C GLN A 58 -7.83 -5.51 22.74
N LYS A 59 -7.87 -4.20 22.54
CA LYS A 59 -7.42 -3.19 23.51
C LYS A 59 -8.67 -2.60 24.18
N GLU A 60 -8.68 -1.29 24.46
CA GLU A 60 -9.91 -0.56 24.81
C GLU A 60 -10.94 -0.59 23.66
N THR A 61 -10.44 -0.66 22.42
CA THR A 61 -11.19 -0.90 21.19
C THR A 61 -10.57 -2.04 20.38
N PHE A 62 -11.29 -2.57 19.39
CA PHE A 62 -10.76 -3.56 18.45
C PHE A 62 -9.90 -2.87 17.39
N VAL A 63 -8.62 -3.22 17.31
CA VAL A 63 -7.67 -2.65 16.34
C VAL A 63 -7.06 -3.75 15.48
N SER A 64 -6.62 -3.39 14.27
CA SER A 64 -5.90 -4.33 13.40
C SER A 64 -4.55 -4.63 14.01
N SER A 65 -4.17 -5.90 14.05
CA SER A 65 -2.81 -6.30 14.45
C SER A 65 -1.72 -5.79 13.49
N ALA A 66 -2.09 -5.41 12.26
CA ALA A 66 -1.18 -4.76 11.32
C ALA A 66 -0.64 -3.41 11.83
N ASP A 67 -1.36 -2.77 12.76
CA ASP A 67 -0.94 -1.55 13.45
C ASP A 67 0.41 -1.72 14.17
N LEU A 68 0.73 -2.95 14.64
CA LEU A 68 2.01 -3.26 15.28
C LEU A 68 3.22 -3.03 14.37
N LEU A 69 3.04 -3.14 13.05
CA LEU A 69 4.11 -2.96 12.08
C LEU A 69 4.50 -1.49 11.91
N LEU A 70 3.62 -0.53 12.26
CA LEU A 70 3.91 0.91 12.15
C LEU A 70 5.07 1.35 13.04
N ASN A 71 5.39 0.57 14.08
CA ASN A 71 6.54 0.82 14.95
C ASN A 71 7.87 0.78 14.18
N PHE A 72 7.96 0.01 13.10
CA PHE A 72 9.20 -0.19 12.35
C PHE A 72 9.05 -0.01 10.83
N ILE A 73 7.85 -0.04 10.27
CA ILE A 73 7.60 0.33 8.88
C ILE A 73 7.27 1.81 8.83
N LYS A 74 8.25 2.62 8.42
CA LYS A 74 8.13 4.07 8.40
C LYS A 74 7.45 4.62 7.15
N SER A 75 7.50 3.88 6.04
CA SER A 75 6.79 4.23 4.81
C SER A 75 6.57 3.01 3.92
N VAL A 76 5.62 3.12 2.98
CA VAL A 76 5.36 2.11 1.95
C VAL A 76 5.17 2.77 0.60
N HIS A 77 5.83 2.22 -0.41
CA HIS A 77 5.94 2.72 -1.78
C HIS A 77 5.50 1.63 -2.77
N LEU A 78 4.72 1.98 -3.79
CA LEU A 78 4.12 1.07 -4.77
C LEU A 78 4.34 1.63 -6.17
N LYS A 79 4.82 0.78 -7.06
CA LYS A 79 4.90 1.04 -8.50
C LYS A 79 4.00 0.04 -9.23
N PRO A 80 2.83 0.47 -9.73
CA PRO A 80 1.93 -0.42 -10.46
C PRO A 80 2.50 -0.74 -11.85
N ARG A 81 2.61 -2.02 -12.19
CA ARG A 81 3.01 -2.51 -13.52
C ARG A 81 1.87 -3.30 -14.15
N TYR A 82 0.72 -2.65 -14.23
CA TYR A 82 -0.50 -3.20 -14.80
C TYR A 82 -1.39 -2.08 -15.34
N ALA A 83 -2.16 -2.40 -16.38
CA ALA A 83 -3.34 -1.62 -16.75
C ALA A 83 -4.52 -2.06 -15.86
N TYR A 84 -5.52 -1.22 -15.68
CA TYR A 84 -6.70 -1.57 -14.88
C TYR A 84 -8.03 -1.20 -15.55
N ALA A 85 -9.08 -1.93 -15.17
CA ALA A 85 -10.46 -1.58 -15.48
C ALA A 85 -11.34 -1.76 -14.25
N VAL A 86 -12.13 -0.74 -13.93
CA VAL A 86 -13.09 -0.80 -12.83
C VAL A 86 -14.41 -1.34 -13.35
N LYS A 87 -14.93 -2.38 -12.70
CA LYS A 87 -16.24 -2.96 -12.99
C LYS A 87 -17.00 -3.16 -11.71
N SER A 88 -18.32 -3.00 -11.78
CA SER A 88 -19.21 -3.19 -10.65
C SER A 88 -20.07 -4.42 -10.86
N ASP A 89 -20.00 -5.37 -9.93
CA ASP A 89 -20.99 -6.44 -9.89
C ASP A 89 -22.27 -5.88 -9.29
N ILE A 90 -23.37 -5.93 -10.07
CA ILE A 90 -24.70 -5.61 -9.55
C ILE A 90 -25.17 -6.83 -8.77
N SER A 91 -25.04 -6.75 -7.45
CA SER A 91 -25.45 -7.81 -6.54
C SER A 91 -26.69 -7.39 -5.76
N ARG A 92 -27.54 -8.35 -5.38
CA ARG A 92 -28.64 -8.10 -4.45
C ARG A 92 -28.29 -8.69 -3.10
N VAL A 93 -28.08 -7.82 -2.10
CA VAL A 93 -27.80 -8.26 -0.73
C VAL A 93 -29.13 -8.40 0.00
N TYR A 94 -29.28 -9.51 0.71
CA TYR A 94 -30.41 -9.76 1.59
C TYR A 94 -29.95 -9.67 3.04
N TRP A 95 -30.75 -9.02 3.88
CA TRP A 95 -30.55 -9.07 5.32
C TRP A 95 -31.86 -9.35 6.03
N VAL A 96 -31.78 -10.18 7.07
CA VAL A 96 -32.93 -10.59 7.86
C VAL A 96 -32.97 -9.74 9.11
N HIS A 97 -34.05 -8.98 9.27
CA HIS A 97 -34.31 -8.22 10.48
C HIS A 97 -34.92 -9.15 11.52
N HIS A 98 -34.08 -9.86 12.27
CA HIS A 98 -34.49 -10.96 13.16
C HIS A 98 -35.66 -10.59 14.09
N ALA A 99 -35.63 -9.40 14.71
CA ALA A 99 -36.70 -8.92 15.59
C ALA A 99 -38.06 -8.70 14.87
N ARG A 100 -38.04 -8.38 13.57
CA ARG A 100 -39.24 -8.14 12.75
C ARG A 100 -39.66 -9.37 11.93
N ARG A 101 -38.84 -10.43 11.91
CA ARG A 101 -39.01 -11.61 11.05
C ARG A 101 -39.19 -11.28 9.57
N GLU A 102 -38.57 -10.19 9.12
CA GLU A 102 -38.64 -9.71 7.74
C GLU A 102 -37.29 -9.88 7.04
N ALA A 103 -37.32 -10.38 5.81
CA ALA A 103 -36.18 -10.29 4.90
C ALA A 103 -36.31 -9.01 4.07
N LYS A 104 -35.28 -8.16 4.10
CA LYS A 104 -35.15 -7.03 3.19
C LYS A 104 -34.02 -7.30 2.21
N SER A 105 -34.13 -6.71 1.03
CA SER A 105 -33.11 -6.79 0.01
C SER A 105 -32.87 -5.43 -0.62
N ASP A 106 -31.63 -5.18 -1.03
CA ASP A 106 -31.29 -3.98 -1.80
C ASP A 106 -30.22 -4.33 -2.84
N ALA A 107 -30.22 -3.57 -3.94
CA ALA A 107 -29.20 -3.68 -4.95
C ALA A 107 -27.95 -2.92 -4.49
N VAL A 108 -26.79 -3.56 -4.59
CA VAL A 108 -25.49 -2.97 -4.27
C VAL A 108 -24.58 -3.13 -5.47
N ALA A 109 -23.88 -2.05 -5.82
CA ALA A 109 -22.78 -2.09 -6.77
C ALA A 109 -21.48 -2.32 -6.01
N LEU A 110 -20.86 -3.49 -6.24
CA LEU A 110 -19.58 -3.84 -5.65
C LEU A 110 -18.50 -3.66 -6.70
N GLU A 111 -17.78 -2.54 -6.63
CA GLU A 111 -16.66 -2.29 -7.54
C GLU A 111 -15.51 -3.26 -7.30
N LYS A 112 -14.88 -3.67 -8.39
CA LYS A 112 -13.68 -4.50 -8.46
C LYS A 112 -12.75 -3.87 -9.49
N VAL A 113 -11.46 -3.89 -9.19
CA VAL A 113 -10.43 -3.40 -10.11
C VAL A 113 -9.79 -4.61 -10.75
N TYR A 114 -10.11 -4.86 -12.01
CA TYR A 114 -9.47 -5.90 -12.82
C TYR A 114 -8.17 -5.36 -13.37
N THR A 115 -7.15 -6.22 -13.41
CA THR A 115 -5.79 -5.82 -13.75
C THR A 115 -5.28 -6.63 -14.92
N PHE A 116 -4.59 -5.97 -15.85
CA PHE A 116 -4.13 -6.56 -17.10
C PHE A 116 -2.62 -6.31 -17.25
N PRO A 117 -1.87 -7.26 -17.85
CA PRO A 117 -0.45 -7.04 -18.11
C PRO A 117 -0.28 -5.87 -19.09
N ILE A 118 0.75 -5.07 -18.85
CA ILE A 118 1.22 -4.05 -19.80
C ILE A 118 2.28 -4.66 -20.71
N PRO A 119 2.61 -4.05 -21.87
CA PRO A 119 3.54 -4.66 -22.85
C PRO A 119 4.91 -5.08 -22.31
N SER A 120 5.36 -4.51 -21.18
CA SER A 120 6.67 -4.78 -20.56
C SER A 120 6.68 -5.91 -19.53
N VAL A 121 5.55 -6.57 -19.29
CA VAL A 121 5.41 -7.67 -18.32
C VAL A 121 4.50 -8.77 -18.88
N GLU A 122 4.73 -10.01 -18.44
CA GLU A 122 3.91 -11.15 -18.85
C GLU A 122 2.60 -11.22 -18.04
N TYR A 123 2.65 -10.87 -16.76
CA TYR A 123 1.51 -10.86 -15.85
C TYR A 123 1.31 -9.47 -15.24
N PRO A 124 0.10 -9.13 -14.76
CA PRO A 124 -0.10 -7.90 -13.99
C PRO A 124 0.76 -7.94 -12.72
N GLU A 125 1.72 -7.02 -12.62
CA GLU A 125 2.73 -7.01 -11.54
C GLU A 125 2.65 -5.71 -10.74
N MET A 126 3.07 -5.74 -9.48
CA MET A 126 3.37 -4.53 -8.72
C MET A 126 4.65 -4.67 -7.91
N ASP A 127 5.47 -3.63 -7.94
CA ASP A 127 6.67 -3.55 -7.13
C ASP A 127 6.35 -2.74 -5.87
N VAL A 128 6.63 -3.30 -4.70
CA VAL A 128 6.36 -2.70 -3.40
C VAL A 128 7.66 -2.55 -2.62
N ILE A 129 7.87 -1.39 -2.00
CA ILE A 129 8.98 -1.12 -1.10
C ILE A 129 8.43 -0.71 0.26
N PHE A 130 8.83 -1.43 1.31
CA PHE A 130 8.62 -1.02 2.69
C PHE A 130 9.93 -0.42 3.23
N LEU A 131 9.88 0.81 3.74
CA LEU A 131 11.00 1.43 4.45
C LEU A 131 10.99 0.95 5.91
N VAL A 132 12.01 0.19 6.29
CA VAL A 132 12.09 -0.47 7.59
C VAL A 132 13.16 0.18 8.45
N ASP A 133 12.79 0.68 9.63
CA ASP A 133 13.73 1.06 10.69
C ASP A 133 14.30 -0.22 11.35
N ALA A 134 15.60 -0.44 11.15
CA ALA A 134 16.31 -1.60 11.65
C ALA A 134 16.27 -1.72 13.18
N SER A 135 16.43 -0.60 13.89
CA SER A 135 16.51 -0.60 15.36
C SER A 135 15.15 -0.95 15.96
N SER A 136 14.08 -0.38 15.40
CA SER A 136 12.72 -0.70 15.84
C SER A 136 12.29 -2.10 15.42
N ALA A 137 12.67 -2.56 14.22
CA ALA A 137 12.40 -3.92 13.77
C ALA A 137 13.09 -4.97 14.65
N GLU A 138 14.35 -4.75 15.03
CA GLU A 138 15.08 -5.66 15.92
C GLU A 138 14.45 -5.72 17.31
N ARG A 139 14.02 -4.58 17.87
CA ARG A 139 13.29 -4.54 19.15
C ARG A 139 11.96 -5.30 19.08
N SER A 140 11.19 -5.15 17.99
CA SER A 140 9.87 -5.77 17.86
C SER A 140 9.91 -7.25 17.47
N LEU A 141 10.86 -7.66 16.62
CA LEU A 141 10.89 -9.00 16.02
C LEU A 141 12.10 -9.85 16.47
N GLY A 142 13.03 -9.27 17.24
CA GLY A 142 14.26 -9.91 17.69
C GLY A 142 15.39 -9.89 16.64
N SER A 143 16.53 -10.48 16.96
CA SER A 143 17.74 -10.49 16.12
C SER A 143 17.53 -11.05 14.71
N ASN A 144 16.59 -11.97 14.53
CA ASN A 144 16.25 -12.58 13.23
C ASN A 144 15.19 -11.78 12.43
N TRP A 145 14.96 -10.50 12.75
CA TRP A 145 13.93 -9.67 12.14
C TRP A 145 13.99 -9.65 10.60
N ARG A 146 15.19 -9.56 10.00
CA ARG A 146 15.36 -9.56 8.53
C ARG A 146 14.79 -10.83 7.90
N LYS A 147 15.14 -11.99 8.46
CA LYS A 147 14.68 -13.29 7.95
C LYS A 147 13.17 -13.45 8.09
N LYS A 148 12.60 -12.98 9.21
CA LYS A 148 11.15 -12.98 9.43
C LYS A 148 10.42 -12.11 8.41
N LEU A 149 10.89 -10.88 8.17
CA LEU A 149 10.29 -9.97 7.19
C LEU A 149 10.40 -10.50 5.76
N VAL A 150 11.57 -11.01 5.36
CA VAL A 150 11.75 -11.61 4.02
C VAL A 150 10.85 -12.83 3.85
N SER A 151 10.78 -13.72 4.84
CA SER A 151 9.89 -14.89 4.81
C SER A 151 8.41 -14.49 4.76
N ALA A 152 8.03 -13.45 5.51
CA ALA A 152 6.67 -12.91 5.48
C ALA A 152 6.32 -12.34 4.10
N CYS A 153 7.22 -11.58 3.46
CA CYS A 153 7.04 -11.09 2.09
C CYS A 153 6.82 -12.22 1.08
N TRP A 154 7.60 -13.29 1.14
CA TRP A 154 7.39 -14.48 0.29
C TRP A 154 6.05 -15.18 0.55
N SER A 155 5.48 -14.99 1.75
CA SER A 155 4.23 -15.61 2.18
C SER A 155 3.01 -14.69 2.00
N ILE A 156 3.15 -13.55 1.32
CA ILE A 156 2.03 -12.70 0.96
C ILE A 156 1.20 -13.43 -0.12
N VAL A 157 -0.02 -13.79 0.24
CA VAL A 157 -0.96 -14.53 -0.64
C VAL A 157 -2.14 -13.68 -1.12
N ARG A 158 -2.31 -12.48 -0.57
CA ARG A 158 -3.41 -11.56 -0.92
C ARG A 158 -3.10 -10.11 -0.62
N VAL A 159 -3.66 -9.19 -1.39
CA VAL A 159 -3.62 -7.74 -1.16
C VAL A 159 -5.03 -7.16 -1.29
N GLY A 160 -5.58 -6.65 -0.20
CA GLY A 160 -6.98 -6.19 -0.13
C GLY A 160 -7.90 -7.27 0.42
N GLN A 161 -9.05 -7.50 -0.22
CA GLN A 161 -10.00 -8.54 0.19
C GLN A 161 -9.44 -9.96 -0.02
N LYS A 162 -10.08 -10.95 0.62
CA LYS A 162 -9.64 -12.37 0.60
C LYS A 162 -9.53 -12.97 -0.80
N GLU A 163 -10.29 -12.45 -1.75
CA GLU A 163 -10.34 -12.90 -3.14
C GLU A 163 -9.19 -12.34 -3.98
N CYS A 164 -8.49 -11.31 -3.51
CA CYS A 164 -7.45 -10.60 -4.27
C CYS A 164 -6.11 -11.30 -4.12
N ILE A 165 -6.01 -12.47 -4.76
CA ILE A 165 -4.86 -13.38 -4.67
C ILE A 165 -3.66 -12.80 -5.42
N VAL A 166 -2.50 -12.90 -4.78
CA VAL A 166 -1.20 -12.53 -5.35
C VAL A 166 -0.17 -13.63 -5.10
N SER A 167 0.88 -13.66 -5.93
CA SER A 167 2.09 -14.47 -5.73
C SER A 167 3.30 -13.54 -5.58
N ALA A 168 4.15 -13.79 -4.58
CA ALA A 168 5.44 -13.11 -4.49
C ALA A 168 6.46 -13.79 -5.41
N GLU A 169 7.07 -13.04 -6.34
CA GLU A 169 8.04 -13.55 -7.31
C GLU A 169 9.48 -13.18 -6.97
N ASN A 170 9.67 -12.04 -6.30
CA ASN A 170 11.00 -11.57 -5.90
C ASN A 170 10.90 -10.81 -4.59
N VAL A 171 11.77 -11.13 -3.64
CA VAL A 171 11.90 -10.40 -2.38
C VAL A 171 13.36 -10.09 -2.13
N LYS A 172 13.69 -8.82 -1.94
CA LYS A 172 15.03 -8.35 -1.58
C LYS A 172 14.99 -7.50 -0.32
N MET A 173 16.05 -7.59 0.46
CA MET A 173 16.30 -6.71 1.60
C MET A 173 17.62 -5.99 1.34
N GLN A 174 17.57 -4.68 1.12
CA GLN A 174 18.73 -3.86 0.80
C GLN A 174 18.86 -2.70 1.77
N GLU A 175 20.10 -2.26 2.00
CA GLU A 175 20.36 -1.08 2.83
C GLU A 175 19.85 0.16 2.13
N ALA A 176 19.11 1.00 2.88
CA ALA A 176 18.59 2.25 2.38
C ALA A 176 19.35 3.39 3.02
N GLN A 177 19.89 4.27 2.18
CA GLN A 177 20.61 5.47 2.60
C GLN A 177 19.75 6.69 2.35
N GLU A 178 19.66 7.55 3.35
CA GLU A 178 19.13 8.89 3.16
C GLU A 178 20.09 9.67 2.26
N ILE A 179 19.57 10.26 1.19
CA ILE A 179 20.35 11.07 0.25
C ILE A 179 19.83 12.50 0.26
N GLY A 180 20.74 13.46 0.33
CA GLY A 180 20.41 14.88 0.14
C GLY A 180 20.24 15.15 -1.35
N CYS A 181 19.00 15.31 -1.81
CA CYS A 181 18.69 15.57 -3.20
C CYS A 181 17.46 16.46 -3.34
N ASP A 182 17.63 17.60 -4.03
CA ASP A 182 16.56 18.57 -4.20
C ASP A 182 15.61 18.20 -5.34
N CYS A 183 16.10 17.46 -6.34
CA CYS A 183 15.32 17.07 -7.52
C CYS A 183 15.54 15.60 -7.87
N ILE A 184 14.46 14.86 -8.02
CA ILE A 184 14.50 13.40 -8.19
C ILE A 184 13.54 12.92 -9.26
N GLU A 185 13.79 11.68 -9.72
CA GLU A 185 12.86 10.93 -10.56
C GLU A 185 12.03 9.97 -9.71
N ILE A 186 10.72 10.17 -9.69
CA ILE A 186 9.75 9.41 -8.92
C ILE A 186 9.11 8.37 -9.83
N SER A 187 9.28 7.08 -9.50
CA SER A 187 8.60 5.97 -10.20
C SER A 187 7.70 5.13 -9.28
N TYR A 188 7.75 5.36 -7.97
CA TYR A 188 6.84 4.81 -6.98
C TYR A 188 5.90 5.90 -6.49
N TYR A 189 4.71 5.53 -5.99
CA TYR A 189 3.87 6.56 -5.37
C TYR A 189 4.56 7.21 -4.17
N ALA A 190 4.33 8.52 -4.00
CA ALA A 190 4.95 9.31 -2.96
C ALA A 190 3.89 10.24 -2.34
N PRO A 191 3.99 10.54 -1.03
CA PRO A 191 3.12 11.53 -0.41
C PRO A 191 3.35 12.90 -1.05
N LEU A 192 2.26 13.55 -1.47
CA LEU A 192 2.32 14.82 -2.18
C LEU A 192 2.92 15.94 -1.33
N GLU A 193 2.73 15.90 -0.01
CA GLU A 193 3.32 16.86 0.94
C GLU A 193 4.86 16.80 1.00
N ALA A 194 5.46 15.69 0.59
CA ALA A 194 6.91 15.55 0.50
C ALA A 194 7.49 16.10 -0.82
N ILE A 195 6.63 16.62 -1.70
CA ILE A 195 6.96 17.13 -3.02
C ILE A 195 6.60 18.62 -3.09
N GLU A 196 7.59 19.47 -3.35
CA GLU A 196 7.40 20.92 -3.48
C GLU A 196 6.81 21.26 -4.84
N ARG A 197 7.39 20.70 -5.90
CA ARG A 197 7.03 21.05 -7.28
C ARG A 197 7.26 19.89 -8.23
N ILE A 198 6.29 19.63 -9.09
CA ILE A 198 6.43 18.69 -10.20
C ILE A 198 6.95 19.44 -11.42
N MET A 199 8.03 18.95 -12.01
CA MET A 199 8.62 19.57 -13.20
C MET A 199 7.77 19.23 -14.44
N PRO A 200 7.33 20.25 -15.21
CA PRO A 200 6.59 20.01 -16.43
C PRO A 200 7.50 19.38 -17.49
N GLY A 201 6.96 18.41 -18.21
CA GLY A 201 7.59 17.75 -19.34
C GLY A 201 6.52 17.20 -20.27
N ASP A 202 6.86 17.02 -21.55
CA ASP A 202 5.89 16.66 -22.59
C ASP A 202 5.15 15.34 -22.33
N GLU A 203 5.75 14.45 -21.51
CA GLU A 203 5.18 13.15 -21.11
C GLU A 203 4.92 13.02 -19.60
N THR A 204 4.93 14.13 -18.84
CA THR A 204 4.68 14.08 -17.39
C THR A 204 3.20 13.78 -17.13
N GLU A 205 2.88 12.51 -16.91
CA GLU A 205 1.55 12.05 -16.50
C GLU A 205 1.60 11.36 -15.14
N TYR A 206 0.66 11.72 -14.26
CA TYR A 206 0.52 11.17 -12.93
C TYR A 206 -0.93 11.28 -12.46
N GLN A 207 -1.28 10.49 -11.45
CA GLN A 207 -2.54 10.62 -10.72
C GLN A 207 -2.29 11.18 -9.31
N ILE A 208 -3.27 11.88 -8.76
CA ILE A 208 -3.30 12.24 -7.35
C ILE A 208 -4.45 11.45 -6.72
N ILE A 209 -4.13 10.63 -5.71
CA ILE A 209 -5.12 9.84 -4.98
C ILE A 209 -4.95 10.06 -3.49
N GLU A 210 -6.06 10.25 -2.78
CA GLU A 210 -6.07 10.33 -1.33
C GLU A 210 -6.17 8.94 -0.69
N TYR A 211 -5.25 8.66 0.22
CA TYR A 211 -5.27 7.45 1.03
C TYR A 211 -5.40 7.77 2.51
N TYR A 212 -5.94 6.83 3.27
CA TYR A 212 -5.82 6.83 4.71
C TYR A 212 -4.35 6.80 5.13
N ASN A 213 -3.99 7.67 6.07
CA ASN A 213 -2.64 7.76 6.61
C ASN A 213 -2.51 6.88 7.87
N PRO A 214 -1.88 5.69 7.76
CA PRO A 214 -1.77 4.79 8.91
C PRO A 214 -0.83 5.33 9.99
N TRP A 215 0.15 6.18 9.66
CA TRP A 215 1.09 6.73 10.63
C TRP A 215 0.48 7.82 11.53
N LEU A 216 -0.64 8.43 11.11
CA LEU A 216 -1.37 9.42 11.91
C LEU A 216 -2.62 8.86 12.59
N SER A 217 -3.26 7.84 12.02
CA SER A 217 -4.55 7.34 12.49
C SER A 217 -4.54 5.86 12.89
N GLY A 218 -3.43 5.17 12.71
CA GLY A 218 -3.35 3.73 12.90
C GLY A 218 -4.08 2.93 11.82
N ILE A 219 -4.16 1.62 12.02
CA ILE A 219 -4.84 0.67 11.13
C ILE A 219 -6.01 0.03 11.88
N GLY A 220 -7.24 0.31 11.45
CA GLY A 220 -8.43 -0.35 11.97
C GLY A 220 -9.68 0.50 11.83
N ASP A 221 -9.79 1.55 12.64
CA ASP A 221 -10.87 2.52 12.53
C ASP A 221 -10.50 3.62 11.55
N TYR A 222 -11.28 3.72 10.47
CA TYR A 222 -11.11 4.72 9.42
C TYR A 222 -12.18 5.81 9.47
N ALA A 223 -13.06 5.79 10.46
CA ALA A 223 -14.03 6.85 10.70
C ALA A 223 -13.28 8.11 11.20
N GLY A 224 -13.27 9.16 10.37
CA GLY A 224 -12.57 10.40 10.71
C GLY A 224 -11.03 10.32 10.62
N ALA A 225 -10.48 9.22 10.09
CA ALA A 225 -9.04 9.06 9.94
C ALA A 225 -8.43 10.10 8.98
N HIS A 226 -7.21 10.52 9.29
CA HIS A 226 -6.43 11.46 8.49
C HIS A 226 -6.17 10.86 7.10
N ARG A 227 -6.29 11.71 6.08
CA ARG A 227 -5.99 11.37 4.69
C ARG A 227 -4.76 12.13 4.22
N THR A 228 -3.98 11.48 3.37
CA THR A 228 -2.81 12.08 2.72
C THR A 228 -2.94 11.82 1.22
N SER A 229 -2.75 12.88 0.43
CA SER A 229 -2.68 12.78 -1.03
C SER A 229 -1.35 12.18 -1.45
N TYR A 230 -1.39 11.27 -2.42
CA TYR A 230 -0.21 10.67 -3.03
C TYR A 230 -0.17 11.01 -4.50
N ILE A 231 1.02 11.36 -4.99
CA ILE A 231 1.31 11.34 -6.41
C ILE A 231 1.62 9.90 -6.83
N ILE A 232 1.01 9.45 -7.92
CA ILE A 232 1.22 8.11 -8.49
C ILE A 232 1.70 8.30 -9.94
N PRO A 233 2.97 7.98 -10.25
CA PRO A 233 3.52 8.01 -11.61
C PRO A 233 2.83 6.97 -12.51
N PHE A 234 1.69 7.33 -13.08
CA PHE A 234 0.89 6.47 -13.92
C PHE A 234 0.09 7.27 -14.96
N SER A 235 0.14 6.84 -16.21
CA SER A 235 -0.61 7.43 -17.32
C SER A 235 -1.99 6.80 -17.43
N GLU A 236 -3.06 7.58 -17.26
CA GLU A 236 -4.43 7.10 -17.51
C GLU A 236 -4.70 6.87 -19.00
N LYS A 237 -4.02 7.61 -19.89
CA LYS A 237 -4.20 7.48 -21.34
C LYS A 237 -3.55 6.21 -21.88
N LYS A 238 -2.30 5.94 -21.46
CA LYS A 238 -1.53 4.77 -21.90
C LYS A 238 -1.80 3.53 -21.02
N LEU A 239 -2.39 3.71 -19.83
CA LEU A 239 -2.58 2.68 -18.80
C LEU A 239 -1.27 1.98 -18.41
N THR A 240 -0.20 2.77 -18.27
CA THR A 240 1.15 2.30 -17.94
C THR A 240 1.82 3.18 -16.89
N PRO A 241 2.73 2.64 -16.07
CA PRO A 241 3.55 3.45 -15.16
C PRO A 241 4.40 4.47 -15.94
N THR A 242 4.67 5.59 -15.30
CA THR A 242 5.51 6.69 -15.82
C THR A 242 6.62 6.99 -14.82
N VAL A 243 7.43 8.00 -15.14
CA VAL A 243 8.40 8.59 -14.22
C VAL A 243 8.13 10.09 -14.16
N VAL A 244 8.11 10.65 -12.95
CA VAL A 244 7.84 12.06 -12.72
C VAL A 244 9.08 12.71 -12.12
N LYS A 245 9.55 13.80 -12.74
CA LYS A 245 10.59 14.64 -12.15
C LYS A 245 9.97 15.62 -11.17
N ALA A 246 10.50 15.68 -9.96
CA ALA A 246 9.95 16.57 -8.95
C ALA A 246 11.02 17.07 -7.97
N GLU A 247 10.77 18.27 -7.45
CA GLU A 247 11.53 18.87 -6.37
C GLU A 247 10.97 18.43 -5.02
N VAL A 248 11.87 18.07 -4.12
CA VAL A 248 11.53 17.56 -2.78
C VAL A 248 11.29 18.74 -1.85
N SER A 249 10.22 18.69 -1.06
CA SER A 249 9.91 19.72 -0.07
C SER A 249 10.78 19.59 1.18
N GLU A 250 10.76 20.59 2.07
CA GLU A 250 11.45 20.51 3.37
C GLU A 250 10.91 19.37 4.26
N ASP A 251 9.62 19.04 4.09
CA ASP A 251 8.95 17.93 4.75
C ASP A 251 9.31 16.56 4.15
N GLY A 252 9.96 16.53 2.98
CA GLY A 252 10.39 15.33 2.30
C GLY A 252 11.74 14.80 2.77
N VAL A 253 11.90 13.47 2.68
CA VAL A 253 13.18 12.77 2.86
C VAL A 253 13.30 11.72 1.77
N VAL A 254 14.45 11.70 1.10
CA VAL A 254 14.74 10.79 -0.01
C VAL A 254 15.60 9.63 0.49
N PHE A 255 15.21 8.42 0.14
CA PHE A 255 16.00 7.22 0.37
C PHE A 255 16.37 6.55 -0.94
N SER A 256 17.57 5.96 -1.00
CA SER A 256 18.00 5.12 -2.11
C SER A 256 18.82 3.91 -1.65
N ASP A 257 18.73 2.81 -2.41
CA ASP A 257 19.63 1.65 -2.31
C ASP A 257 20.58 1.54 -3.52
N GLY A 258 20.66 2.58 -4.35
CA GLY A 258 21.43 2.64 -5.60
C GLY A 258 20.68 2.10 -6.83
N GLU A 259 19.61 1.33 -6.66
CA GLU A 259 18.75 0.86 -7.76
C GLU A 259 17.43 1.65 -7.79
N ASP A 260 16.78 1.79 -6.64
CA ASP A 260 15.50 2.45 -6.47
C ASP A 260 15.63 3.70 -5.60
N VAL A 261 14.70 4.64 -5.81
CA VAL A 261 14.59 5.89 -5.07
C VAL A 261 13.13 6.07 -4.65
N ILE A 262 12.93 6.41 -3.37
CA ILE A 262 11.61 6.76 -2.82
C ILE A 262 11.69 8.10 -2.10
N VAL A 263 10.55 8.76 -1.98
CA VAL A 263 10.39 9.94 -1.10
C VAL A 263 9.31 9.66 -0.09
N THR A 264 9.59 9.99 1.15
CA THR A 264 8.64 9.89 2.25
C THR A 264 8.62 11.16 3.08
N CYS A 265 7.68 11.26 4.01
CA CYS A 265 7.58 12.42 4.89
C CYS A 265 8.50 12.26 6.09
N ARG A 266 9.27 13.30 6.40
CA ARG A 266 10.18 13.38 7.54
C ARG A 266 9.49 13.02 8.86
N ARG A 267 8.24 13.50 9.02
CA ARG A 267 7.43 13.24 10.23
C ARG A 267 7.09 11.77 10.47
N TRP A 268 7.14 10.91 9.45
CA TRP A 268 6.88 9.47 9.61
C TRP A 268 8.11 8.68 10.07
N LEU A 269 9.30 9.28 10.03
CA LEU A 269 10.55 8.63 10.43
C LEU A 269 10.77 8.64 11.95
N ILE A 270 10.05 9.51 12.66
CA ILE A 270 10.16 9.73 14.12
C ILE A 270 9.58 8.52 14.88
#